data_AF-A0A958DLB7-F1
#
_entry.id   AF-A0A958DLB7-F1
#
_cell.length_a   1.000
_cell.length_b   1.000
_cell.length_c   1.000
_cell.angle_alpha   90.00
_cell.angle_beta   90.00
_cell.angle_gamma   90.00
#
_symmetry.space_group_name_H-M   'P 1'
#
loop_
_entity.id
_entity.type
_entity.pdbx_description
1 polymer ?
#
loop_
_entity_poly.entity_id
_entity_poly.type
_entity_poly.pdbx_seq_one_letter_code
_entity_poly.pdbx_strand_id
1 'polypeptide(L)'
;GVVGIRGSLPLLDGGFLNKPEFSRYDLAGKTWVIEGVGVEPDIYVDNDPYKEFSGEDQQLERAIKEIMDELKTEEWDVPPIPNYPDKH
;
A
#
# COMPACT_ATOMS: atom_id res chain seq x y z
N GLY A 1 -7.28 7.60 0.74
CA GLY A 1 -8.16 6.45 1.03
C GLY A 1 -8.36 5.62 -0.21
N VAL A 2 -8.14 4.31 -0.13
CA VAL A 2 -8.35 3.39 -1.26
C VAL A 2 -9.71 2.73 -1.08
N VAL A 3 -10.73 3.24 -1.76
CA VAL A 3 -12.05 2.61 -1.78
C VAL A 3 -12.28 2.01 -3.16
N GLY A 4 -12.52 0.70 -3.21
CA GLY A 4 -12.79 0.01 -4.46
C GLY A 4 -14.17 0.39 -4.99
N ILE A 5 -14.23 0.69 -6.28
CA ILE A 5 -15.49 0.89 -7.00
C ILE A 5 -15.73 -0.35 -7.85
N ARG A 6 -16.89 -0.98 -7.70
CA ARG A 6 -17.43 -1.88 -8.72
C ARG A 6 -18.34 -1.03 -9.60
N GLY A 7 -18.01 -0.91 -10.89
CA GLY A 7 -18.71 0.01 -11.80
C GLY A 7 -20.22 -0.15 -11.72
N SER A 8 -20.92 0.94 -11.39
CA SER A 8 -22.38 0.95 -11.47
C SER A 8 -22.82 0.97 -12.93
N LEU A 9 -23.97 0.37 -13.20
CA LEU A 9 -24.61 0.44 -14.51
C LEU A 9 -24.82 1.91 -14.91
N PRO A 10 -24.65 2.29 -16.20
CA PRO A 10 -24.84 3.67 -16.65
C PRO A 10 -26.26 4.13 -16.35
N LEU A 11 -26.39 5.40 -15.93
CA LEU A 11 -27.67 6.07 -15.75
C LEU A 11 -28.33 6.28 -17.13
N LEU A 12 -29.64 6.54 -17.13
CA LEU A 12 -30.46 6.65 -18.35
C LEU A 12 -29.94 7.70 -19.35
N ASP A 13 -29.21 8.70 -18.87
CA ASP A 13 -28.59 9.79 -19.65
C ASP A 13 -27.11 9.54 -20.03
N GLY A 14 -26.57 8.36 -19.71
CA GLY A 14 -25.17 8.00 -19.95
C GLY A 14 -24.21 8.43 -18.84
N GLY A 15 -24.71 8.97 -17.72
CA GLY A 15 -23.89 9.30 -16.55
C GLY A 15 -23.38 8.06 -15.80
N PHE A 16 -22.27 8.21 -15.08
CA PHE A 16 -21.67 7.17 -14.24
C PHE A 16 -21.79 7.55 -12.76
N LEU A 17 -22.21 6.61 -11.91
CA LEU A 17 -22.21 6.77 -10.46
C LEU A 17 -21.09 5.93 -9.83
N ASN A 18 -20.15 6.58 -9.16
CA ASN A 18 -19.15 5.88 -8.37
C ASN A 18 -19.62 5.82 -6.92
N LYS A 19 -20.15 4.67 -6.50
CA LYS A 19 -20.47 4.41 -5.09
C LYS A 19 -19.30 3.63 -4.45
N PRO A 20 -18.70 4.15 -3.36
CA PRO A 20 -17.75 3.37 -2.57
C PRO A 20 -18.46 2.18 -1.92
N GLU A 21 -18.05 0.94 -2.22
CA GLU A 21 -18.72 -0.28 -1.71
C GLU A 21 -17.83 -1.14 -0.81
N PHE A 22 -16.51 -1.05 -0.92
CA PHE A 22 -15.58 -1.90 -0.18
C PHE A 22 -14.40 -1.09 0.37
N SER A 23 -14.43 -0.80 1.67
CA SER A 23 -13.32 -0.22 2.41
C SER A 23 -12.67 -1.32 3.27
N ARG A 24 -11.33 -1.32 3.41
CA ARG A 24 -10.61 -2.37 4.16
C ARG A 24 -10.71 -2.10 5.67
N TYR A 25 -11.15 -3.10 6.43
CA TYR A 25 -11.11 -3.09 7.89
C TYR A 25 -9.71 -3.49 8.39
N ASP A 26 -9.34 -3.10 9.62
CA ASP A 26 -8.08 -3.51 10.26
C ASP A 26 -8.04 -5.02 10.50
N LEU A 27 -6.87 -5.58 10.79
CA LEU A 27 -6.74 -7.01 11.09
C LEU A 27 -7.68 -7.49 12.22
N ALA A 28 -8.19 -6.57 13.05
CA ALA A 28 -9.14 -6.83 14.14
C ALA A 28 -10.62 -6.54 13.80
N GLY A 29 -10.95 -6.02 12.62
CA GLY A 29 -12.32 -5.74 12.18
C GLY A 29 -13.04 -4.56 12.86
N LYS A 30 -12.31 -3.67 13.55
CA LYS A 30 -12.83 -2.60 14.40
C LYS A 30 -12.82 -1.22 13.73
N THR A 31 -11.94 -0.96 12.77
CA THR A 31 -11.82 0.36 12.14
C THR A 31 -11.61 0.29 10.63
N TRP A 32 -12.14 1.26 9.91
CA TRP A 32 -11.81 1.51 8.50
C TRP A 32 -10.42 2.16 8.46
N VAL A 33 -9.38 1.40 8.08
CA VAL A 33 -7.99 1.77 8.38
C VAL A 33 -7.45 2.90 7.51
N ILE A 34 -7.95 3.02 6.28
CA ILE A 34 -7.31 3.83 5.23
C ILE A 34 -8.24 4.92 4.69
N GLU A 35 -9.54 4.90 5.04
CA GLU A 35 -10.52 5.83 4.50
C GLU A 35 -10.34 7.24 5.08
N GLY A 36 -10.18 8.25 4.20
CA GLY A 36 -9.96 9.65 4.60
C GLY A 36 -8.58 10.02 5.15
N VAL A 37 -7.85 9.10 5.79
CA VAL A 37 -6.58 9.40 6.49
C VAL A 37 -5.33 8.91 5.75
N GLY A 38 -5.45 7.87 4.92
CA GLY A 38 -4.28 7.24 4.29
C GLY A 38 -3.62 6.21 5.21
N VAL A 39 -2.34 5.91 4.97
CA VAL A 39 -1.52 5.05 5.83
C VAL A 39 -0.39 5.93 6.35
N GLU A 40 -0.20 5.96 7.66
CA GLU A 40 0.93 6.67 8.27
C GLU A 40 2.23 5.89 8.00
N PRO A 41 3.29 6.54 7.51
CA PRO A 41 4.55 5.86 7.27
C PRO A 41 5.29 5.60 8.59
N ASP A 42 5.97 4.46 8.70
CA ASP A 42 6.82 4.14 9.86
C ASP A 42 8.03 5.10 9.97
N ILE A 43 8.54 5.55 8.82
CA ILE A 43 9.62 6.53 8.72
C ILE A 43 9.14 7.68 7.83
N TYR A 44 8.97 8.86 8.43
CA TYR A 44 8.62 10.06 7.68
C TYR A 44 9.83 10.60 6.92
N VAL A 45 9.68 10.77 5.60
CA VAL A 45 10.69 11.37 4.72
C VAL A 45 10.00 12.40 3.85
N ASP A 46 10.39 13.66 3.99
CA ASP A 46 9.93 14.72 3.11
C ASP A 46 10.81 14.73 1.85
N ASN A 47 10.21 14.54 0.68
CA ASN A 47 10.92 14.58 -0.59
C ASN A 47 10.88 16.01 -1.12
N ASP A 48 12.02 16.69 -1.10
CA ASP A 48 12.11 18.06 -1.59
C ASP A 48 11.83 18.05 -3.10
N PRO A 49 10.79 18.78 -3.59
CA PRO A 49 10.40 18.74 -5.00
C PRO A 49 11.50 19.21 -5.96
N TYR A 50 12.37 20.13 -5.53
CA TYR A 50 13.48 20.62 -6.35
C TYR A 50 14.58 19.55 -6.48
N LYS A 51 14.86 18.84 -5.39
CA LYS A 51 15.81 17.72 -5.40
C LYS A 51 15.31 16.55 -6.22
N GLU A 52 14.04 16.17 -6.04
CA GLU A 52 13.42 15.10 -6.81
C GLU A 52 13.39 15.44 -8.30
N PHE A 53 13.05 16.68 -8.66
CA PHE A 53 13.14 17.15 -10.04
C PHE A 53 14.58 17.10 -10.60
N SER A 54 15.58 17.32 -9.74
CA SER A 54 17.00 17.24 -10.10
C SER A 54 17.53 15.79 -10.12
N GLY A 55 16.69 14.79 -9.85
CA GLY A 55 17.03 13.36 -9.86
C GLY A 55 17.55 12.82 -8.54
N GLU A 56 17.52 13.60 -7.45
CA GLU A 56 17.84 13.14 -6.10
C GLU A 56 16.54 12.76 -5.37
N ASP A 57 16.26 11.46 -5.30
CA ASP A 57 15.10 10.92 -4.58
C ASP A 57 15.48 10.56 -3.13
N GLN A 58 15.05 11.40 -2.19
CA GLN A 58 15.39 11.25 -0.78
C GLN A 58 14.67 10.06 -0.13
N GLN A 59 13.50 9.67 -0.64
CA GLN A 59 12.76 8.52 -0.14
C GLN A 59 13.44 7.22 -0.54
N LEU A 60 13.89 7.13 -1.80
CA LEU A 60 14.63 5.97 -2.29
C LEU A 60 15.96 5.79 -1.56
N GLU A 61 16.73 6.86 -1.38
CA GLU A 61 18.00 6.82 -0.64
C GLU A 61 17.80 6.39 0.82
N ARG A 62 16.73 6.89 1.47
CA ARG A 62 16.41 6.46 2.83
C ARG A 62 16.05 4.98 2.89
N ALA A 63 15.24 4.49 1.95
CA ALA A 63 14.84 3.09 1.91
C ALA A 63 16.05 2.16 1.72
N ILE A 64 16.97 2.50 0.80
CA ILE A 64 18.20 1.73 0.56
C ILE A 64 19.03 1.67 1.84
N LYS A 65 19.20 2.80 2.53
CA LYS A 65 19.98 2.85 3.77
C LYS A 65 19.42 1.92 4.84
N GLU A 66 18.11 1.99 5.11
CA GLU A 66 17.48 1.16 6.15
C GLU A 66 17.58 -0.32 5.81
N ILE A 67 17.30 -0.71 4.57
CA ILE A 67 17.44 -2.12 4.12
C ILE A 67 18.88 -2.60 4.29
N MET A 68 19.88 -1.77 3.93
CA MET A 68 21.29 -2.12 4.08
C MET A 68 21.73 -2.21 5.54
N ASP A 69 21.09 -1.47 6.45
CA ASP A 69 21.35 -1.57 7.88
C ASP A 69 20.68 -2.81 8.50
N GLU A 70 19.43 -3.11 8.13
CA GLU A 70 18.71 -4.33 8.53
C GLU A 70 19.44 -5.59 8.08
N LEU A 71 19.96 -5.63 6.85
CA LEU A 71 20.73 -6.77 6.33
C LEU A 71 22.00 -7.07 7.11
N LYS A 72 22.54 -6.13 7.89
CA LYS A 72 23.71 -6.39 8.75
C LYS A 72 23.33 -7.13 10.03
N THR A 73 22.07 -7.02 10.46
CA THR A 73 21.61 -7.45 11.78
C THR A 73 20.57 -8.56 11.75
N GLU A 74 19.82 -8.71 10.66
CA GLU A 74 18.72 -9.67 10.55
C GLU A 74 19.08 -10.88 9.66
N GLU A 75 18.98 -12.08 10.22
CA GLU A 75 18.91 -13.32 9.44
C GLU A 75 17.46 -13.53 8.99
N TRP A 76 17.23 -13.55 7.68
CA TRP A 76 15.91 -13.73 7.09
C TRP A 76 15.57 -15.23 7.03
N ASP A 77 14.66 -15.69 7.90
CA ASP A 77 14.11 -17.04 7.81
C ASP A 77 13.00 -17.07 6.76
N VAL A 78 13.32 -17.58 5.57
CA VAL A 78 12.35 -17.72 4.49
C VAL A 78 11.47 -18.93 4.80
N PRO A 79 10.15 -18.76 5.03
CA PRO A 79 9.28 -19.88 5.34
C PRO A 79 9.30 -20.88 4.16
N PRO A 80 9.35 -22.20 4.44
CA PRO A 80 9.36 -23.20 3.39
C PRO A 80 8.07 -23.10 2.55
N ILE A 81 8.20 -23.38 1.26
CA ILE A 81 7.06 -23.42 0.34
C ILE A 81 6.05 -24.46 0.89
N PRO A 82 4.77 -24.10 1.09
CA PRO A 82 3.77 -25.06 1.56
C PRO A 82 3.56 -26.17 0.54
N ASN A 83 3.17 -27.37 1.01
CA ASN A 83 2.85 -28.48 0.12
C ASN A 83 1.77 -28.07 -0.89
N TYR A 84 1.93 -28.48 -2.15
CA TYR A 84 0.93 -28.23 -3.19
C TYR A 84 -0.42 -28.84 -2.79
N PRO A 85 -1.55 -28.18 -3.09
CA PRO A 85 -2.87 -28.74 -2.85
C PRO A 85 -3.05 -30.06 -3.62
N ASP A 86 -3.59 -31.06 -2.95
CA ASP A 86 -3.98 -32.30 -3.60
C ASP A 86 -5.18 -32.04 -4.52
N LYS A 87 -4.98 -32.26 -5.82
CA LYS A 87 -6.03 -32.12 -6.83
C LYS A 87 -6.50 -33.53 -7.20
N HIS A 88 -7.42 -34.05 -6.40
CA HIS A 88 -8.21 -35.23 -6.73
C HIS A 88 -9.59 -34.85 -7.27
#